data_AF-A0A1I8AVL8-F1
#
_entry.id   AF-A0A1I8AVL8-F1
#
_cell.length_a   1.000
_cell.length_b   1.000
_cell.length_c   1.000
_cell.angle_alpha   90.00
_cell.angle_beta   90.00
_cell.angle_gamma   90.00
#
_symmetry.space_group_name_H-M   'P 1'
#
loop_
_entity.id
_entity.type
_entity.pdbx_description
1 polymer ?
#
loop_
_entity_poly.entity_id
_entity_poly.type
_entity_poly.pdbx_seq_one_letter_code
_entity_poly.pdbx_strand_id
1 'polypeptide(L)'
;MYGTVHPAAINYSHVRLSECGAWKSTDSSSSHSPKTPKSSFSCYSCHLYILSAFKGDEMDFASRAQVAEVLQQSDEPMKASMVNFITAWDGAAAASVENNACKAFSCTPENLNHVAIDEHVDNLIGLWDKLSTQILPTAVSMLYPLKAFDESFDIRRCILTYFRDRVLLRVLSQSCYRNASLHPMLFTVLLETADDSANYRKMQQIASFLMSEEPSPRRNSSYSICSKRSRGGSVSSSYDSGFADELFPPENINCARITKARHSEPCTSVYQRRSSLRPSPNATKARARTLPTKTVQWEDQLFDESTVVDV
;
A
#
# COMPACT_ATOMS: atom_id res chain seq x y z
N MET A 1 21.40 -4.69 -28.07
CA MET A 1 19.98 -4.44 -28.42
C MET A 1 19.21 -4.41 -27.11
N TYR A 2 18.85 -3.22 -26.62
CA TYR A 2 18.07 -3.07 -25.39
C TYR A 2 16.64 -2.76 -25.80
N GLY A 3 15.72 -3.69 -25.52
CA GLY A 3 14.29 -3.52 -25.77
C GLY A 3 13.65 -2.81 -24.58
N THR A 4 13.19 -1.59 -24.80
CA THR A 4 12.29 -0.86 -23.91
C THR A 4 10.90 -1.47 -23.98
N VAL A 5 10.41 -2.00 -22.85
CA VAL A 5 9.03 -2.45 -22.71
C VAL A 5 8.19 -1.24 -22.32
N HIS A 6 7.36 -0.74 -23.23
CA HIS A 6 6.34 0.27 -22.93
C HIS A 6 5.20 -0.36 -22.11
N PRO A 7 4.73 0.26 -21.01
CA PRO A 7 3.48 -0.14 -20.40
C PRO A 7 2.31 0.24 -21.33
N ALA A 8 1.40 -0.70 -21.53
CA ALA A 8 0.22 -0.55 -22.36
C ALA A 8 -0.65 0.62 -21.88
N ALA A 9 -0.91 1.56 -22.77
CA ALA A 9 -1.93 2.59 -22.56
C ALA A 9 -3.32 1.93 -22.61
N ILE A 10 -4.01 1.92 -21.47
CA ILE A 10 -5.41 1.51 -21.39
C ILE A 10 -6.25 2.68 -21.90
N ASN A 11 -6.75 2.54 -23.12
CA ASN A 11 -7.60 3.51 -23.78
C ASN A 11 -9.05 3.25 -23.34
N TYR A 12 -9.59 4.07 -22.43
CA TYR A 12 -11.00 3.99 -22.05
C TYR A 12 -11.83 4.69 -23.13
N SER A 13 -12.48 3.91 -23.99
CA SER A 13 -13.53 4.43 -24.87
C SER A 13 -14.75 4.84 -24.04
N HIS A 14 -15.13 6.11 -24.16
CA HIS A 14 -16.36 6.68 -23.61
C HIS A 14 -17.59 5.83 -23.97
N VAL A 15 -18.17 5.17 -22.98
CA VAL A 15 -19.55 4.69 -23.06
C VAL A 15 -20.45 5.89 -22.78
N ARG A 16 -21.15 6.37 -23.81
CA ARG A 16 -22.32 7.25 -23.63
C ARG A 16 -23.39 6.43 -22.93
N LEU A 17 -23.70 6.78 -21.69
CA LEU A 17 -24.95 6.39 -21.05
C LEU A 17 -25.83 7.62 -20.87
N SER A 18 -26.96 7.52 -21.56
CA SER A 18 -28.10 8.40 -21.65
C SER A 18 -28.77 8.62 -20.30
N GLU A 19 -29.13 9.89 -20.06
CA GLU A 19 -30.29 10.39 -19.31
C GLU A 19 -30.71 9.62 -18.05
N CYS A 20 -30.18 10.05 -16.91
CA CYS A 20 -30.82 9.81 -15.62
C CYS A 20 -32.00 10.79 -15.49
N GLY A 21 -33.18 10.34 -15.95
CA GLY A 21 -34.44 11.06 -15.84
C GLY A 21 -34.89 11.22 -14.38
N ALA A 22 -35.49 12.38 -14.13
CA ALA A 22 -35.98 12.88 -12.86
C ALA A 22 -36.86 11.90 -12.07
N TRP A 23 -36.59 11.78 -10.76
CA TRP A 23 -37.46 11.10 -9.82
C TRP A 23 -38.59 12.04 -9.37
N LYS A 24 -39.69 12.06 -10.13
CA LYS A 24 -41.04 12.38 -9.64
C LYS A 24 -42.08 11.65 -10.48
N SER A 25 -42.84 10.74 -9.88
CA SER A 25 -44.32 10.74 -9.90
C SER A 25 -44.89 9.46 -9.29
N THR A 26 -45.75 9.66 -8.29
CA THR A 26 -47.16 9.24 -8.19
C THR A 26 -47.63 7.97 -8.90
N ASP A 27 -48.38 7.17 -8.13
CA ASP A 27 -49.09 5.93 -8.47
C ASP A 27 -49.81 5.91 -9.83
N SER A 28 -49.68 4.79 -10.56
CA SER A 28 -50.82 4.00 -11.07
C SER A 28 -50.36 2.75 -11.85
N SER A 29 -51.26 1.77 -11.88
CA SER A 29 -51.18 0.34 -12.21
C SER A 29 -50.55 -0.14 -13.53
N SER A 30 -50.09 -1.41 -13.47
CA SER A 30 -50.12 -2.48 -14.50
C SER A 30 -48.86 -2.79 -15.32
N SER A 31 -48.25 -3.95 -15.01
CA SER A 31 -48.01 -5.12 -15.89
C SER A 31 -46.69 -5.83 -15.54
N HIS A 32 -46.79 -7.15 -15.42
CA HIS A 32 -45.76 -8.03 -14.88
C HIS A 32 -44.56 -8.18 -15.82
N SER A 33 -43.43 -7.56 -15.44
CA SER A 33 -42.10 -8.07 -15.74
C SER A 33 -41.51 -8.61 -14.43
N PRO A 34 -40.75 -9.72 -14.43
CA PRO A 34 -40.02 -10.13 -13.23
C PRO A 34 -38.98 -9.04 -12.97
N LYS A 35 -39.31 -8.12 -12.05
CA LYS A 35 -38.37 -7.17 -11.49
C LYS A 35 -37.30 -8.01 -10.81
N THR A 36 -36.18 -8.24 -11.50
CA THR A 36 -34.94 -8.61 -10.82
C THR A 36 -34.79 -7.63 -9.66
N PRO A 37 -34.66 -8.09 -8.41
CA PRO A 37 -34.51 -7.18 -7.30
C PRO A 37 -33.26 -6.38 -7.58
N LYS A 38 -33.43 -5.08 -7.89
CA LYS A 38 -32.34 -4.11 -7.79
C LYS A 38 -32.05 -4.05 -6.30
N SER A 39 -31.23 -5.01 -5.85
CA SER A 39 -30.56 -4.96 -4.56
C SER A 39 -29.95 -3.58 -4.48
N SER A 40 -30.58 -2.70 -3.69
CA SER A 40 -30.15 -1.33 -3.52
C SER A 40 -28.84 -1.40 -2.74
N PHE A 41 -27.73 -1.53 -3.46
CA PHE A 41 -26.41 -1.53 -2.86
C PHE A 41 -26.25 -0.21 -2.12
N SER A 42 -26.28 -0.29 -0.79
CA SER A 42 -26.35 0.90 0.05
C SER A 42 -24.94 1.47 0.29
N CYS A 43 -24.88 2.74 0.66
CA CYS A 43 -23.65 3.38 1.15
C CYS A 43 -22.99 2.57 2.31
N TYR A 44 -23.79 2.02 3.22
CA TYR A 44 -23.29 1.17 4.31
C TYR A 44 -22.65 -0.13 3.81
N SER A 45 -23.19 -0.72 2.76
CA SER A 45 -22.62 -1.91 2.12
C SER A 45 -21.22 -1.60 1.59
N CYS A 46 -21.02 -0.42 0.98
CA CYS A 46 -19.73 0.02 0.44
C CYS A 46 -18.62 0.06 1.51
N HIS A 47 -18.91 0.62 2.70
CA HIS A 47 -17.97 0.66 3.82
C HIS A 47 -17.51 -0.74 4.26
N LEU A 48 -18.45 -1.70 4.33
CA LEU A 48 -18.15 -3.07 4.74
C LEU A 48 -17.26 -3.79 3.73
N TYR A 49 -17.54 -3.63 2.43
CA TYR A 49 -16.69 -4.21 1.38
C TYR A 49 -15.28 -3.63 1.40
N ILE A 50 -15.14 -2.32 1.61
CA ILE A 50 -13.82 -1.67 1.75
C ILE A 50 -13.07 -2.21 2.98
N LEU A 51 -13.75 -2.39 4.11
CA LEU A 51 -13.16 -3.00 5.30
C LEU A 51 -12.74 -4.45 5.06
N SER A 52 -13.54 -5.24 4.36
CA SER A 52 -13.18 -6.61 3.97
C SER A 52 -11.96 -6.64 3.05
N ALA A 53 -11.89 -5.75 2.06
CA ALA A 53 -10.71 -5.59 1.22
C ALA A 53 -9.45 -5.27 2.06
N PHE A 54 -9.55 -4.35 3.04
CA PHE A 54 -8.41 -4.01 3.89
C PHE A 54 -8.02 -5.11 4.88
N LYS A 55 -8.93 -5.99 5.27
CA LYS A 55 -8.61 -7.23 6.02
C LYS A 55 -7.91 -8.27 5.15
N GLY A 56 -7.94 -8.07 3.83
CA GLY A 56 -7.48 -9.01 2.80
C GLY A 56 -8.37 -10.24 2.75
N ASP A 57 -9.68 -10.02 2.78
CA ASP A 57 -10.66 -11.01 2.35
C ASP A 57 -10.60 -11.11 0.81
N GLU A 58 -10.80 -12.30 0.26
CA GLU A 58 -10.88 -12.44 -1.20
C GLU A 58 -12.16 -11.79 -1.72
N MET A 59 -12.00 -10.92 -2.71
CA MET A 59 -13.10 -10.24 -3.37
C MET A 59 -13.11 -10.57 -4.85
N ASP A 60 -14.25 -11.05 -5.33
CA ASP A 60 -14.43 -11.31 -6.74
C ASP A 60 -14.42 -10.01 -7.56
N PHE A 61 -14.31 -10.15 -8.89
CA PHE A 61 -14.31 -9.00 -9.77
C PHE A 61 -15.62 -8.21 -9.70
N ALA A 62 -16.76 -8.90 -9.60
CA ALA A 62 -18.07 -8.27 -9.60
C ALA A 62 -18.29 -7.37 -8.38
N SER A 63 -17.93 -7.82 -7.17
CA SER A 63 -18.07 -7.01 -5.95
C SER A 63 -17.15 -5.78 -5.99
N ARG A 64 -15.93 -5.93 -6.50
CA ARG A 64 -14.98 -4.81 -6.64
C ARG A 64 -15.49 -3.77 -7.62
N ALA A 65 -15.98 -4.21 -8.78
CA ALA A 65 -16.56 -3.35 -9.80
C ALA A 65 -17.81 -2.63 -9.28
N GLN A 66 -18.67 -3.32 -8.52
CA GLN A 66 -19.86 -2.73 -7.93
C GLN A 66 -19.54 -1.61 -6.94
N VAL A 67 -18.52 -1.81 -6.09
CA VAL A 67 -18.05 -0.75 -5.17
C VAL A 67 -17.54 0.46 -5.95
N ALA A 68 -16.71 0.24 -6.98
CA ALA A 68 -16.21 1.33 -7.80
C ALA A 68 -17.34 2.08 -8.53
N GLU A 69 -18.33 1.37 -9.08
CA GLU A 69 -19.47 1.99 -9.75
C GLU A 69 -20.30 2.86 -8.80
N VAL A 70 -20.59 2.34 -7.60
CA VAL A 70 -21.31 3.08 -6.56
C VAL A 70 -20.55 4.34 -6.16
N LEU A 71 -19.24 4.24 -5.95
CA LEU A 71 -18.42 5.41 -5.64
C LEU A 71 -18.37 6.40 -6.81
N GLN A 72 -18.29 5.93 -8.06
CA GLN A 72 -18.29 6.78 -9.25
C GLN A 72 -19.57 7.62 -9.36
N GLN A 73 -20.72 6.98 -9.12
CA GLN A 73 -22.06 7.60 -9.21
C GLN A 73 -22.46 8.40 -7.98
N SER A 74 -21.72 8.27 -6.87
CA SER A 74 -21.98 9.01 -5.63
C SER A 74 -21.73 10.51 -5.80
N ASP A 75 -22.46 11.30 -5.02
CA ASP A 75 -22.26 12.74 -4.92
C ASP A 75 -20.95 13.09 -4.20
N GLU A 76 -20.50 14.33 -4.37
CA GLU A 76 -19.23 14.81 -3.79
C GLU A 76 -19.19 14.71 -2.25
N PRO A 77 -20.28 15.04 -1.50
CA PRO A 77 -20.27 14.87 -0.04
C PRO A 77 -20.02 13.43 0.40
N MET A 78 -20.61 12.45 -0.30
CA MET A 78 -20.39 11.04 -0.02
C MET A 78 -18.96 10.62 -0.34
N LYS A 79 -18.39 11.06 -1.47
CA LYS A 79 -16.99 10.77 -1.82
C LYS A 79 -16.01 11.35 -0.81
N ALA A 80 -16.21 12.60 -0.39
CA ALA A 80 -15.39 13.24 0.64
C ALA A 80 -15.51 12.51 2.00
N SER A 81 -16.72 12.13 2.39
CA SER A 81 -16.95 11.31 3.59
C SER A 81 -16.22 9.97 3.52
N MET A 82 -16.24 9.31 2.35
CA MET A 82 -15.54 8.04 2.13
C MET A 82 -14.01 8.20 2.19
N VAL A 83 -13.46 9.26 1.59
CA VAL A 83 -12.02 9.58 1.72
C VAL A 83 -11.66 9.73 3.20
N ASN A 84 -12.41 10.54 3.94
CA ASN A 84 -12.16 10.73 5.39
C ASN A 84 -12.28 9.42 6.18
N PHE A 85 -13.30 8.61 5.93
CA PHE A 85 -13.44 7.28 6.56
C PHE A 85 -12.22 6.39 6.34
N ILE A 86 -11.61 6.45 5.16
CA ILE A 86 -10.45 5.63 4.80
C ILE A 86 -9.15 6.18 5.40
N THR A 87 -8.92 7.50 5.26
CA THR A 87 -7.61 8.14 5.49
C THR A 87 -7.50 8.91 6.80
N ALA A 88 -8.56 8.99 7.61
CA ALA A 88 -8.45 9.54 8.95
C ALA A 88 -7.33 8.81 9.73
N TRP A 89 -6.74 9.48 10.72
CA TRP A 89 -5.63 8.92 11.50
C TRP A 89 -5.95 7.52 12.06
N ASP A 90 -7.18 7.33 12.55
CA ASP A 90 -7.79 6.09 13.05
C ASP A 90 -8.83 5.50 12.08
N GLY A 91 -8.75 5.89 10.81
CA GLY A 91 -9.64 5.45 9.76
C GLY A 91 -9.48 3.97 9.40
N ALA A 92 -10.32 3.53 8.46
CA ALA A 92 -10.44 2.13 8.07
C ALA A 92 -9.11 1.51 7.62
N ALA A 93 -8.28 2.25 6.88
CA ALA A 93 -6.98 1.75 6.42
C ALA A 93 -6.02 1.56 7.60
N ALA A 94 -5.89 2.56 8.47
CA ALA A 94 -5.01 2.53 9.64
C ALA A 94 -5.36 1.37 10.59
N ALA A 95 -6.63 1.27 10.96
CA ALA A 95 -7.12 0.25 11.87
C ALA A 95 -6.97 -1.17 11.28
N SER A 96 -7.24 -1.35 9.99
CA SER A 96 -7.14 -2.65 9.34
C SER A 96 -5.69 -3.13 9.21
N VAL A 97 -4.76 -2.23 8.86
CA VAL A 97 -3.33 -2.55 8.79
C VAL A 97 -2.79 -3.02 10.15
N GLU A 98 -3.10 -2.28 11.21
CA GLU A 98 -2.68 -2.65 12.58
C GLU A 98 -3.34 -3.95 13.04
N ASN A 99 -4.62 -4.15 12.78
CA ASN A 99 -5.33 -5.39 13.10
C ASN A 99 -4.77 -6.60 12.35
N ASN A 100 -4.40 -6.45 11.08
CA ASN A 100 -3.78 -7.52 10.30
C ASN A 100 -2.41 -7.91 10.87
N ALA A 101 -1.62 -6.92 11.31
CA ALA A 101 -0.36 -7.18 11.99
C ALA A 101 -0.59 -7.93 13.32
N CYS A 102 -1.52 -7.46 14.15
CA CYS A 102 -1.86 -8.11 15.40
C CYS A 102 -2.28 -9.58 15.21
N LYS A 103 -3.06 -9.86 14.16
CA LYS A 103 -3.41 -11.25 13.78
C LYS A 103 -2.20 -12.06 13.35
N ALA A 104 -1.33 -11.50 12.49
CA ALA A 104 -0.13 -12.20 12.02
C ALA A 104 0.84 -12.54 13.14
N PHE A 105 0.96 -11.68 14.17
CA PHE A 105 1.84 -11.90 15.32
C PHE A 105 1.13 -12.49 16.54
N SER A 106 -0.17 -12.79 16.44
CA SER A 106 -0.99 -13.27 17.57
C SER A 106 -0.86 -12.39 18.83
N CYS A 107 -0.92 -11.07 18.66
CA CYS A 107 -0.75 -10.09 19.73
C CYS A 107 -1.89 -9.05 19.77
N THR A 108 -1.89 -8.19 20.79
CA THR A 108 -2.75 -6.99 20.83
C THR A 108 -1.98 -5.77 20.29
N PRO A 109 -2.66 -4.67 19.93
CA PRO A 109 -2.01 -3.45 19.45
C PRO A 109 -0.95 -2.92 20.41
N GLU A 110 -1.15 -2.99 21.73
CA GLU A 110 -0.19 -2.51 22.74
C GLU A 110 1.10 -3.35 22.72
N ASN A 111 0.95 -4.65 22.48
CA ASN A 111 2.02 -5.64 22.54
C ASN A 111 2.85 -5.75 21.25
N LEU A 112 2.46 -5.04 20.18
CA LEU A 112 3.16 -5.10 18.90
C LEU A 112 4.64 -4.66 19.00
N ASN A 113 4.97 -3.77 19.94
CA ASN A 113 6.35 -3.34 20.23
C ASN A 113 7.21 -4.42 20.91
N HIS A 114 6.60 -5.50 21.39
CA HIS A 114 7.27 -6.56 22.14
C HIS A 114 7.46 -7.84 21.33
N VAL A 115 7.04 -7.84 20.06
CA VAL A 115 7.25 -8.95 19.13
C VAL A 115 8.73 -9.12 18.86
N ALA A 116 9.26 -10.30 19.16
CA ALA A 116 10.64 -10.66 18.84
C ALA A 116 10.72 -11.04 17.35
N ILE A 117 11.16 -10.11 16.49
CA ILE A 117 11.14 -10.34 15.04
C ILE A 117 12.01 -11.52 14.59
N ASP A 118 13.07 -11.83 15.33
CA ASP A 118 14.00 -12.91 15.03
C ASP A 118 13.29 -14.28 14.94
N GLU A 119 12.21 -14.46 15.71
CA GLU A 119 11.39 -15.68 15.74
C GLU A 119 10.17 -15.59 14.81
N HIS A 120 9.83 -14.39 14.34
CA HIS A 120 8.58 -14.10 13.61
C HIS A 120 8.80 -13.41 12.27
N VAL A 121 10.00 -13.52 11.69
CA VAL A 121 10.32 -12.87 10.41
C VAL A 121 9.41 -13.37 9.28
N ASP A 122 9.08 -14.67 9.28
CA ASP A 122 8.18 -15.26 8.28
C ASP A 122 6.76 -14.70 8.38
N ASN A 123 6.29 -14.36 9.60
CA ASN A 123 4.98 -13.71 9.79
C ASN A 123 4.98 -12.30 9.20
N LEU A 124 6.10 -11.57 9.32
CA LEU A 124 6.24 -10.24 8.72
C LEU A 124 6.27 -10.33 7.18
N ILE A 125 7.00 -11.31 6.63
CA ILE A 125 7.04 -11.57 5.18
C ILE A 125 5.65 -11.96 4.68
N GLY A 126 4.96 -12.90 5.34
CA GLY A 126 3.61 -13.30 4.97
C GLY A 126 2.59 -12.16 5.05
N LEU A 127 2.72 -11.29 6.06
CA LEU A 127 1.92 -10.08 6.16
C LEU A 127 2.19 -9.12 4.99
N TRP A 128 3.45 -8.93 4.61
CA TRP A 128 3.85 -8.12 3.46
C TRP A 128 3.34 -8.69 2.14
N ASP A 129 3.46 -10.01 1.94
CA ASP A 129 2.96 -10.68 0.75
C ASP A 129 1.46 -10.50 0.62
N LYS A 130 0.70 -10.72 1.70
CA LYS A 130 -0.74 -10.45 1.74
C LYS A 130 -1.06 -8.99 1.43
N LEU A 131 -0.31 -8.06 2.01
CA LEU A 131 -0.50 -6.62 1.77
C LEU A 131 -0.27 -6.25 0.30
N SER A 132 0.84 -6.69 -0.26
CA SER A 132 1.34 -6.28 -1.58
C SER A 132 0.64 -6.99 -2.74
N THR A 133 0.27 -8.26 -2.58
CA THR A 133 -0.33 -9.07 -3.65
C THR A 133 -1.86 -9.08 -3.63
N GLN A 134 -2.48 -8.86 -2.47
CA GLN A 134 -3.94 -8.97 -2.31
C GLN A 134 -4.60 -7.64 -1.91
N ILE A 135 -4.21 -7.07 -0.77
CA ILE A 135 -4.89 -5.90 -0.19
C ILE A 135 -4.71 -4.67 -1.10
N LEU A 136 -3.47 -4.34 -1.46
CA LEU A 136 -3.17 -3.15 -2.27
C LEU A 136 -3.84 -3.18 -3.65
N PRO A 137 -3.70 -4.25 -4.47
CA PRO A 137 -4.37 -4.30 -5.77
C PRO A 137 -5.89 -4.21 -5.66
N THR A 138 -6.48 -4.88 -4.66
CA THR A 138 -7.92 -4.87 -4.41
C THR A 138 -8.40 -3.46 -4.04
N ALA A 139 -7.75 -2.82 -3.07
CA ALA A 139 -8.06 -1.46 -2.65
C ALA A 139 -7.96 -0.46 -3.80
N VAL A 140 -6.87 -0.51 -4.58
CA VAL A 140 -6.69 0.38 -5.74
C VAL A 140 -7.80 0.17 -6.77
N SER A 141 -8.17 -1.07 -7.06
CA SER A 141 -9.23 -1.38 -8.02
C SER A 141 -10.63 -0.93 -7.60
N MET A 142 -10.90 -0.91 -6.29
CA MET A 142 -12.20 -0.47 -5.75
C MET A 142 -12.28 1.05 -5.61
N LEU A 143 -11.16 1.70 -5.27
CA LEU A 143 -11.13 3.09 -4.80
C LEU A 143 -10.61 4.07 -5.85
N TYR A 144 -10.31 3.63 -7.07
CA TYR A 144 -9.91 4.54 -8.17
C TYR A 144 -10.89 5.70 -8.42
N PRO A 145 -12.23 5.58 -8.25
CA PRO A 145 -13.14 6.71 -8.45
C PRO A 145 -12.90 7.85 -7.46
N LEU A 146 -12.41 7.54 -6.25
CA LEU A 146 -12.05 8.56 -5.26
C LEU A 146 -10.77 9.30 -5.66
N LYS A 147 -9.83 8.62 -6.31
CA LYS A 147 -8.62 9.27 -6.87
C LYS A 147 -8.95 10.20 -8.04
N ALA A 148 -9.96 9.85 -8.84
CA ALA A 148 -10.46 10.73 -9.89
C ALA A 148 -11.21 11.96 -9.34
N PHE A 149 -11.76 11.85 -8.13
CA PHE A 149 -12.44 12.94 -7.42
C PHE A 149 -11.45 13.86 -6.68
N ASP A 150 -10.46 13.28 -6.00
CA ASP A 150 -9.41 13.98 -5.27
C ASP A 150 -8.04 13.45 -5.70
N GLU A 151 -7.28 14.25 -6.45
CA GLU A 151 -5.96 13.86 -6.95
C GLU A 151 -4.94 13.60 -5.84
N SER A 152 -5.16 14.17 -4.64
CA SER A 152 -4.31 13.93 -3.47
C SER A 152 -4.58 12.59 -2.80
N PHE A 153 -5.73 11.96 -3.11
CA PHE A 153 -6.08 10.64 -2.59
C PHE A 153 -5.23 9.54 -3.27
N ASP A 154 -4.20 9.10 -2.55
CA ASP A 154 -3.38 7.96 -2.91
C ASP A 154 -3.51 6.83 -1.88
N ILE A 155 -4.42 5.90 -2.16
CA ILE A 155 -4.68 4.77 -1.26
C ILE A 155 -3.47 3.86 -1.07
N ARG A 156 -2.63 3.68 -2.10
CA ARG A 156 -1.45 2.82 -2.02
C ARG A 156 -0.46 3.44 -1.04
N ARG A 157 -0.13 4.72 -1.23
CA ARG A 157 0.74 5.47 -0.33
C ARG A 157 0.17 5.52 1.08
N CYS A 158 -1.13 5.73 1.23
CA CYS A 158 -1.83 5.76 2.52
C CYS A 158 -1.64 4.45 3.30
N ILE A 159 -1.98 3.31 2.70
CA ILE A 159 -1.84 1.98 3.33
C ILE A 159 -0.38 1.68 3.68
N LEU A 160 0.55 1.93 2.75
CA LEU A 160 1.98 1.70 3.00
C LEU A 160 2.54 2.62 4.09
N THR A 161 2.03 3.86 4.20
CA THR A 161 2.41 4.79 5.26
C THR A 161 1.93 4.29 6.63
N TYR A 162 0.71 3.78 6.73
CA TYR A 162 0.25 3.14 7.98
C TYR A 162 1.02 1.86 8.28
N PHE A 163 1.37 1.06 7.27
CA PHE A 163 2.19 -0.13 7.48
C PHE A 163 3.57 0.23 8.02
N ARG A 164 4.21 1.27 7.45
CA ARG A 164 5.45 1.84 7.97
C ARG A 164 5.33 2.27 9.43
N ASP A 165 4.35 3.15 9.70
CA ASP A 165 4.27 3.88 10.97
C ASP A 165 3.73 3.02 12.12
N ARG A 166 2.69 2.23 11.84
CA ARG A 166 1.99 1.44 12.86
C ARG A 166 2.49 0.02 12.99
N VAL A 167 3.22 -0.51 12.02
CA VAL A 167 3.69 -1.91 12.05
C VAL A 167 5.21 -1.97 12.04
N LEU A 168 5.85 -1.54 10.95
CA LEU A 168 7.29 -1.75 10.77
C LEU A 168 8.12 -1.03 11.83
N LEU A 169 7.82 0.24 12.13
CA LEU A 169 8.53 0.96 13.19
C LEU A 169 8.42 0.25 14.54
N ARG A 170 7.27 -0.33 14.84
CA ARG A 170 7.00 -0.99 16.13
C ARG A 170 7.73 -2.32 16.23
N VAL A 171 7.56 -3.16 15.20
CA VAL A 171 8.13 -4.51 15.12
C VAL A 171 9.65 -4.50 14.96
N LEU A 172 10.19 -3.53 14.22
CA LEU A 172 11.64 -3.46 13.91
C LEU A 172 12.42 -2.50 14.84
N SER A 173 11.75 -1.75 15.72
CA SER A 173 12.44 -0.82 16.62
C SER A 173 13.46 -1.49 17.55
N GLN A 174 13.22 -2.74 17.91
CA GLN A 174 14.05 -3.51 18.85
C GLN A 174 14.89 -4.59 18.16
N SER A 175 14.83 -4.66 16.83
CA SER A 175 15.50 -5.72 16.08
C SER A 175 16.97 -5.41 15.89
N CYS A 176 17.84 -6.22 16.51
CA CYS A 176 19.27 -6.28 16.17
C CYS A 176 19.56 -7.30 15.05
N TYR A 177 18.53 -7.99 14.58
CA TYR A 177 18.59 -9.06 13.58
C TYR A 177 18.59 -8.52 12.16
N ARG A 178 19.49 -9.03 11.33
CA ARG A 178 19.57 -8.70 9.90
C ARG A 178 19.05 -9.86 9.08
N ASN A 179 18.12 -9.58 8.18
CA ASN A 179 17.63 -10.58 7.23
C ASN A 179 17.44 -9.95 5.85
N ALA A 180 18.18 -10.49 4.89
CA ALA A 180 18.14 -10.06 3.49
C ALA A 180 16.75 -10.22 2.86
N SER A 181 15.92 -11.17 3.36
CA SER A 181 14.55 -11.36 2.87
C SER A 181 13.66 -10.14 3.08
N LEU A 182 13.98 -9.29 4.06
CA LEU A 182 13.21 -8.06 4.33
C LEU A 182 13.56 -6.93 3.37
N HIS A 183 14.68 -7.01 2.63
CA HIS A 183 15.15 -5.89 1.80
C HIS A 183 14.14 -5.44 0.74
N PRO A 184 13.48 -6.33 -0.04
CA PRO A 184 12.51 -5.91 -1.04
C PRO A 184 11.32 -5.15 -0.44
N MET A 185 10.82 -5.62 0.72
CA MET A 185 9.75 -4.95 1.46
C MET A 185 10.21 -3.57 1.94
N LEU A 186 11.35 -3.51 2.64
CA LEU A 186 11.88 -2.26 3.21
C LEU A 186 12.14 -1.22 2.12
N PHE A 187 12.76 -1.64 1.02
CA PHE A 187 13.03 -0.76 -0.12
C PHE A 187 11.73 -0.21 -0.73
N THR A 188 10.74 -1.08 -0.97
CA THR A 188 9.44 -0.68 -1.53
C THR A 188 8.73 0.32 -0.62
N VAL A 189 8.66 0.03 0.69
CA VAL A 189 8.00 0.92 1.65
C VAL A 189 8.73 2.27 1.73
N LEU A 190 10.06 2.29 1.78
CA LEU A 190 10.82 3.55 1.82
C LEU A 190 10.67 4.39 0.56
N LEU A 191 10.58 3.75 -0.61
CA LEU A 191 10.39 4.44 -1.88
C LEU A 191 8.99 5.05 -1.98
N GLU A 192 7.96 4.26 -1.65
CA GLU A 192 6.55 4.64 -1.85
C GLU A 192 6.04 5.63 -0.78
N THR A 193 6.66 5.63 0.40
CA THR A 193 6.23 6.46 1.53
C THR A 193 7.16 7.64 1.81
N ALA A 194 8.08 7.97 0.90
CA ALA A 194 9.03 9.06 1.09
C ALA A 194 8.33 10.38 1.44
N ASP A 195 8.59 10.88 2.65
CA ASP A 195 8.05 12.11 3.19
C ASP A 195 9.04 12.74 4.19
N ASP A 196 8.76 13.95 4.67
CA ASP A 196 9.61 14.67 5.62
C ASP A 196 9.32 14.32 7.10
N SER A 197 8.49 13.31 7.36
CA SER A 197 8.06 12.98 8.72
C SER A 197 9.19 12.40 9.58
N ALA A 198 9.05 12.55 10.89
CA ALA A 198 9.98 11.92 11.85
C ALA A 198 9.93 10.39 11.76
N ASN A 199 8.76 9.82 11.45
CA ASN A 199 8.58 8.38 11.31
C ASN A 199 9.33 7.82 10.10
N TYR A 200 9.28 8.51 8.95
CA TYR A 200 10.05 8.13 7.78
C TYR A 200 11.56 8.11 8.05
N ARG A 201 12.09 9.16 8.69
CA ARG A 201 13.52 9.23 9.03
C ARG A 201 13.94 8.12 10.00
N LYS A 202 13.12 7.81 11.01
CA LYS A 202 13.35 6.67 11.92
C LYS A 202 13.36 5.35 11.15
N MET A 203 12.41 5.16 10.24
CA MET A 203 12.33 3.95 9.42
C MET A 203 13.57 3.81 8.52
N GLN A 204 14.01 4.91 7.92
CA GLN A 204 15.22 4.93 7.08
C GLN A 204 16.47 4.52 7.87
N GLN A 205 16.62 4.99 9.12
CA GLN A 205 17.71 4.58 9.99
C GLN A 205 17.67 3.08 10.29
N ILE A 206 16.51 2.56 10.70
CA ILE A 206 16.32 1.12 10.98
C ILE A 206 16.64 0.30 9.72
N ALA A 207 16.06 0.65 8.58
CA ALA A 207 16.27 -0.04 7.32
C ALA A 207 17.73 0.00 6.87
N SER A 208 18.42 1.14 7.02
CA SER A 208 19.85 1.23 6.70
C SER A 208 20.70 0.28 7.55
N PHE A 209 20.37 0.13 8.84
CA PHE A 209 21.04 -0.81 9.72
C PHE A 209 20.76 -2.27 9.34
N LEU A 210 19.52 -2.59 8.99
CA LEU A 210 19.09 -3.93 8.58
C LEU A 210 19.68 -4.35 7.23
N MET A 211 19.78 -3.40 6.29
CA MET A 211 20.27 -3.63 4.93
C MET A 211 21.79 -3.55 4.78
N SER A 212 22.52 -3.07 5.79
CA SER A 212 23.98 -2.97 5.73
C SER A 212 24.63 -4.36 5.82
N GLU A 213 25.41 -4.72 4.80
CA GLU A 213 26.22 -5.95 4.77
C GLU A 213 27.45 -5.88 5.68
N GLU A 214 27.86 -4.68 6.10
CA GLU A 214 29.02 -4.44 6.96
C GLU A 214 28.90 -5.20 8.28
N PRO A 215 29.76 -6.21 8.56
CA PRO A 215 29.75 -6.92 9.83
C PRO A 215 29.90 -5.89 10.94
N SER A 216 28.96 -5.88 11.89
CA SER A 216 29.01 -4.90 12.98
C SER A 216 30.43 -4.88 13.56
N PRO A 217 31.13 -3.73 13.61
CA PRO A 217 32.39 -3.69 14.31
C PRO A 217 32.09 -4.15 15.74
N ARG A 218 32.79 -5.20 16.21
CA ARG A 218 32.67 -5.70 17.57
C ARG A 218 32.89 -4.52 18.53
N ARG A 219 31.82 -3.86 18.96
CA ARG A 219 31.87 -2.74 19.89
C ARG A 219 32.10 -3.32 21.28
N ASN A 220 33.36 -3.38 21.70
CA ASN A 220 33.72 -3.21 23.10
C ASN A 220 33.33 -1.78 23.50
N SER A 221 32.13 -1.56 24.04
CA SER A 221 31.74 -0.41 24.89
C SER A 221 30.21 -0.25 24.90
N SER A 222 29.60 -0.69 26.01
CA SER A 222 28.73 0.10 26.88
C SER A 222 27.70 1.07 26.33
N TYR A 223 27.02 0.78 25.21
CA TYR A 223 25.68 1.34 24.94
C TYR A 223 24.82 0.26 24.29
N SER A 224 24.11 -0.50 25.12
CA SER A 224 23.16 -1.52 24.69
C SER A 224 21.87 -0.85 24.20
N ILE A 225 21.67 -0.79 22.88
CA ILE A 225 20.34 -0.56 22.28
C ILE A 225 19.57 -1.90 22.10
N CYS A 226 20.23 -3.05 22.27
CA CYS A 226 19.55 -4.32 22.56
C CYS A 226 19.67 -4.63 24.05
N SER A 227 18.66 -4.24 24.82
CA SER A 227 18.55 -4.59 26.24
C SER A 227 18.43 -6.10 26.37
N LYS A 228 19.44 -6.73 26.96
CA LYS A 228 19.44 -8.16 27.27
C LYS A 228 18.31 -8.46 28.27
N ARG A 229 17.33 -9.27 27.88
CA ARG A 229 16.39 -9.91 28.82
C ARG A 229 17.17 -10.82 29.76
N SER A 230 17.44 -10.35 30.97
CA SER A 230 17.89 -11.18 32.08
C SER A 230 16.72 -12.03 32.58
N ARG A 231 16.82 -13.34 32.40
CA ARG A 231 15.99 -14.32 33.11
C ARG A 231 16.40 -14.34 34.60
N GLY A 232 15.42 -14.23 35.48
CA GLY A 232 15.47 -14.78 36.85
C GLY A 232 15.30 -13.75 37.98
N GLY A 233 14.34 -14.01 38.88
CA GLY A 233 14.32 -13.42 40.21
C GLY A 233 12.94 -12.97 40.70
N SER A 234 12.13 -13.91 41.15
CA SER A 234 10.93 -13.71 41.97
C SER A 234 11.26 -13.04 43.30
N VAL A 235 10.62 -11.90 43.62
CA VAL A 235 10.28 -11.51 45.00
C VAL A 235 8.99 -10.67 44.99
N SER A 236 8.03 -11.09 45.80
CA SER A 236 6.78 -10.46 46.22
C SER A 236 6.98 -9.10 46.92
N SER A 237 6.01 -8.17 46.82
CA SER A 237 5.39 -7.46 47.97
C SER A 237 4.69 -6.14 47.62
N SER A 238 3.41 -6.08 47.99
CA SER A 238 2.68 -4.97 48.62
C SER A 238 2.33 -3.68 47.85
N TYR A 239 1.03 -3.42 47.88
CA TYR A 239 0.24 -2.22 47.65
C TYR A 239 0.80 -0.95 48.32
N ASP A 240 0.74 0.20 47.63
CA ASP A 240 0.07 1.43 48.13
C ASP A 240 -0.12 2.48 47.01
N SER A 241 -1.06 3.39 47.29
CA SER A 241 -1.84 4.38 46.56
C SER A 241 -1.14 5.62 45.96
N GLY A 242 -1.88 6.32 45.08
CA GLY A 242 -2.03 7.78 45.17
C GLY A 242 -1.36 8.68 44.12
N PHE A 243 -2.15 9.12 43.14
CA PHE A 243 -2.25 10.49 42.57
C PHE A 243 -1.03 11.46 42.64
N ALA A 244 -0.53 11.90 41.48
CA ALA A 244 -0.26 13.32 41.16
C ALA A 244 0.12 13.51 39.68
N ASP A 245 -0.54 14.48 39.04
CA ASP A 245 -0.05 15.26 37.90
C ASP A 245 1.37 15.77 38.17
N GLU A 246 2.28 15.68 37.20
CA GLU A 246 3.24 16.78 36.98
C GLU A 246 3.95 16.69 35.60
N LEU A 247 3.68 17.74 34.82
CA LEU A 247 4.52 18.44 33.87
C LEU A 247 5.85 17.78 33.44
N PHE A 248 5.94 17.49 32.13
CA PHE A 248 7.23 17.33 31.45
C PHE A 248 7.97 18.68 31.37
N PRO A 249 9.23 18.78 31.85
CA PRO A 249 10.08 19.95 31.59
C PRO A 249 10.64 19.90 30.17
N PRO A 250 10.84 21.06 29.50
CA PRO A 250 11.51 21.12 28.21
C PRO A 250 13.02 21.22 28.41
N GLU A 251 13.77 20.18 28.05
CA GLU A 251 15.23 20.29 27.96
C GLU A 251 15.68 20.64 26.54
N ASN A 252 16.07 21.90 26.43
CA ASN A 252 16.97 22.55 25.49
C ASN A 252 17.84 21.62 24.63
N ILE A 253 17.50 21.47 23.36
CA ILE A 253 18.48 21.13 22.32
C ILE A 253 19.04 22.44 21.76
N ASN A 254 20.32 22.63 22.06
CA ASN A 254 21.15 23.76 21.69
C ASN A 254 21.39 23.78 20.17
N CYS A 255 20.56 24.53 19.42
CA CYS A 255 20.78 24.81 18.00
C CYS A 255 21.90 25.86 17.85
N ALA A 256 23.15 25.40 17.79
CA ALA A 256 24.28 26.23 17.42
C ALA A 256 25.05 25.62 16.23
N ARG A 257 25.21 26.46 15.19
CA ARG A 257 26.11 26.35 14.03
C ARG A 257 25.73 25.36 12.93
N ILE A 258 24.97 25.83 11.95
CA ILE A 258 25.45 25.94 10.56
C ILE A 258 24.87 27.23 9.96
N THR A 259 25.64 28.31 9.97
CA THR A 259 25.35 29.53 9.20
C THR A 259 26.36 29.68 8.06
N LYS A 260 25.80 29.97 6.88
CA LYS A 260 26.37 30.70 5.73
C LYS A 260 27.49 30.04 4.92
N ALA A 261 27.17 29.72 3.67
CA ALA A 261 27.60 30.44 2.44
C ALA A 261 27.19 29.55 1.24
N ARG A 262 26.59 30.00 0.13
CA ARG A 262 26.80 31.25 -0.62
C ARG A 262 25.55 31.68 -1.37
N HIS A 263 25.43 33.00 -1.47
CA HIS A 263 24.55 33.74 -2.35
C HIS A 263 24.93 33.56 -3.82
N SER A 264 23.87 33.45 -4.63
CA SER A 264 23.63 34.07 -5.95
C SER A 264 24.76 34.88 -6.60
N GLU A 265 24.95 34.67 -7.90
CA GLU A 265 24.75 35.74 -8.89
C GLU A 265 24.47 35.19 -10.31
N PRO A 266 23.76 35.95 -11.18
CA PRO A 266 23.29 35.53 -12.49
C PRO A 266 24.20 36.05 -13.62
N CYS A 267 24.18 35.40 -14.80
CA CYS A 267 24.60 36.06 -16.04
C CYS A 267 23.96 35.44 -17.30
N THR A 268 23.11 36.27 -17.90
CA THR A 268 22.81 36.55 -19.31
C THR A 268 23.33 35.66 -20.45
N SER A 269 22.44 35.62 -21.45
CA SER A 269 22.55 35.16 -22.83
C SER A 269 23.81 35.56 -23.61
N VAL A 270 24.12 34.81 -24.67
CA VAL A 270 24.32 35.30 -26.06
C VAL A 270 24.80 34.16 -27.00
N TYR A 271 24.02 33.96 -28.06
CA TYR A 271 24.36 33.50 -29.43
C TYR A 271 24.82 32.06 -29.77
N GLN A 272 23.94 31.42 -30.56
CA GLN A 272 24.19 30.77 -31.86
C GLN A 272 25.50 29.99 -32.07
N ARG A 273 25.35 28.67 -32.28
CA ARG A 273 25.93 28.02 -33.47
C ARG A 273 25.12 26.81 -33.92
N ARG A 274 24.52 26.96 -35.10
CA ARG A 274 24.04 25.87 -35.95
C ARG A 274 25.20 24.90 -36.22
N SER A 275 24.94 23.61 -36.17
CA SER A 275 25.71 22.62 -36.93
C SER A 275 24.76 21.55 -37.44
N SER A 276 24.51 21.66 -38.73
CA SER A 276 23.82 20.73 -39.61
C SER A 276 24.64 19.45 -39.73
N LEU A 277 24.06 18.31 -39.39
CA LEU A 277 24.56 17.00 -39.79
C LEU A 277 23.58 16.41 -40.80
N ARG A 278 24.03 16.35 -42.05
CA ARG A 278 23.36 15.65 -43.16
C ARG A 278 23.33 14.13 -42.88
N PRO A 279 22.25 13.42 -43.21
CA PRO A 279 22.29 11.97 -43.35
C PRO A 279 22.92 11.58 -44.69
N SER A 280 23.80 10.57 -44.63
CA SER A 280 24.41 9.89 -45.78
C SER A 280 23.37 9.03 -46.51
N PRO A 281 23.26 9.10 -47.86
CA PRO A 281 22.45 8.17 -48.63
C PRO A 281 23.36 7.02 -49.06
N ASN A 282 23.22 5.84 -48.43
CA ASN A 282 23.50 4.50 -48.99
C ASN A 282 23.61 3.48 -47.85
N ALA A 283 22.48 2.88 -47.47
CA ALA A 283 22.45 1.65 -46.69
C ALA A 283 21.30 0.76 -47.17
N THR A 284 21.64 -0.04 -48.17
CA THR A 284 21.24 -1.41 -48.48
C THR A 284 19.96 -1.97 -47.84
N LYS A 285 19.02 -2.31 -48.72
CA LYS A 285 17.80 -3.11 -48.50
C LYS A 285 18.05 -4.35 -47.62
N ALA A 286 17.51 -4.36 -46.41
CA ALA A 286 17.33 -5.57 -45.61
C ALA A 286 15.90 -6.11 -45.81
N ARG A 287 15.84 -7.36 -46.26
CA ARG A 287 14.67 -8.13 -46.68
C ARG A 287 13.78 -8.46 -45.48
N ALA A 288 12.52 -8.04 -45.52
CA ALA A 288 11.50 -8.47 -44.57
C ALA A 288 11.33 -10.00 -44.65
N ARG A 289 11.60 -10.69 -43.54
CA ARG A 289 11.21 -12.09 -43.33
C ARG A 289 10.00 -12.10 -42.41
N THR A 290 8.83 -12.34 -43.00
CA THR A 290 7.60 -12.69 -42.30
C THR A 290 7.79 -14.01 -41.56
N LEU A 291 7.53 -14.02 -40.26
CA LEU A 291 7.44 -15.23 -39.44
C LEU A 291 6.09 -15.92 -39.69
N PRO A 292 6.02 -17.26 -39.73
CA PRO A 292 4.77 -17.99 -39.88
C PRO A 292 3.98 -17.98 -38.57
N THR A 293 2.75 -17.46 -38.64
CA THR A 293 1.70 -17.65 -37.64
C THR A 293 1.25 -19.11 -37.67
N LYS A 294 1.61 -19.90 -36.65
CA LYS A 294 0.93 -21.16 -36.36
C LYS A 294 -0.26 -20.87 -35.43
N THR A 295 -1.45 -20.97 -35.98
CA THR A 295 -2.71 -21.12 -35.24
C THR A 295 -2.72 -22.49 -34.56
N VAL A 296 -2.83 -22.50 -33.23
CA VAL A 296 -3.10 -23.71 -32.45
C VAL A 296 -4.61 -23.94 -32.49
N GLN A 297 -5.04 -25.02 -33.16
CA GLN A 297 -6.39 -25.56 -33.04
C GLN A 297 -6.50 -26.27 -31.69
N TRP A 298 -7.46 -25.85 -30.87
CA TRP A 298 -7.94 -26.60 -29.72
C TRP A 298 -9.17 -27.39 -30.19
N GLU A 299 -8.94 -28.60 -30.67
CA GLU A 299 -10.00 -29.59 -30.88
C GLU A 299 -9.91 -30.64 -29.77
N ASP A 300 -11.03 -30.77 -29.06
CA ASP A 300 -11.58 -31.96 -28.43
C ASP A 300 -10.68 -32.80 -27.52
N GLN A 301 -10.75 -32.50 -26.21
CA GLN A 301 -10.66 -33.53 -25.19
C GLN A 301 -12.00 -33.66 -24.46
N LEU A 302 -12.79 -34.61 -24.97
CA LEU A 302 -13.83 -35.34 -24.27
C LEU A 302 -13.26 -35.87 -22.96
N PHE A 303 -13.82 -35.44 -21.83
CA PHE A 303 -13.68 -36.15 -20.57
C PHE A 303 -14.87 -37.11 -20.44
N ASP A 304 -14.53 -38.39 -20.47
CA ASP A 304 -15.44 -39.52 -20.34
C ASP A 304 -15.85 -39.68 -18.86
N GLU A 305 -17.16 -39.66 -18.62
CA GLU A 305 -17.77 -40.12 -17.38
C GLU A 305 -17.68 -41.64 -17.33
N SER A 306 -17.01 -42.19 -16.31
CA SER A 306 -17.48 -43.38 -15.57
C SER A 306 -16.36 -44.02 -14.76
N THR A 307 -16.44 -43.95 -13.44
CA THR A 307 -16.13 -45.13 -12.63
C THR A 307 -16.86 -45.04 -11.30
N VAL A 308 -17.99 -45.74 -11.25
CA VAL A 308 -18.62 -46.24 -10.04
C VAL A 308 -17.70 -47.30 -9.45
N VAL A 309 -17.35 -47.19 -8.17
CA VAL A 309 -16.83 -48.31 -7.38
C VAL A 309 -17.62 -48.36 -6.08
N ASP A 310 -18.50 -49.36 -6.00
CA ASP A 310 -19.07 -49.87 -4.76
C ASP A 310 -17.97 -50.53 -3.92
N VAL A 311 -17.80 -50.09 -2.67
CA VAL A 311 -17.50 -50.93 -1.48
C VAL A 311 -18.11 -50.27 -0.25
#